data_AF-A0A401TAQ7-F1
#
_entry.id   AF-A0A401TAQ7-F1
#
_cell.length_a   1.000
_cell.length_b   1.000
_cell.length_c   1.000
_cell.angle_alpha   90.00
_cell.angle_beta   90.00
_cell.angle_gamma   90.00
#
_symmetry.space_group_name_H-M   'P 1'
#
loop_
_entity.id
_entity.type
_entity.pdbx_description
1 polymer ?
#
loop_
_entity_poly.entity_id
_entity_poly.type
_entity_poly.pdbx_seq_one_letter_code
_entity_poly.pdbx_strand_id
1 'polypeptide(L)'
;EKDLVPKLFKVLAPRFQEHRGGYVRMMQIPTREKDSARMAVIEYKGNPLPPLPTRRPGANEKNLLNQLLKGYREEAATRPLSSAGESQMSPAAQPAV
;
A
#
# COMPACT_ATOMS: atom_id res chain seq x y z
N GLU A 1 -11.12 -24.82 -26.66
CA GLU A 1 -9.94 -24.31 -25.89
C GLU A 1 -8.83 -23.74 -26.77
N LYS A 2 -8.53 -24.34 -27.93
CA LYS A 2 -7.57 -23.77 -28.90
C LYS A 2 -7.94 -22.35 -29.34
N ASP A 3 -9.22 -21.99 -29.23
CA ASP A 3 -9.78 -20.67 -29.53
C ASP A 3 -9.32 -19.56 -28.54
N LEU A 4 -8.72 -19.94 -27.41
CA LEU A 4 -8.15 -19.00 -26.44
C LEU A 4 -6.76 -18.50 -26.84
N VAL A 5 -6.05 -19.23 -27.72
CA VAL A 5 -4.71 -18.84 -28.18
C VAL A 5 -4.74 -17.47 -28.88
N PRO A 6 -5.68 -17.20 -29.81
CA PRO A 6 -5.87 -15.85 -30.34
C PRO A 6 -6.14 -14.79 -29.28
N LYS A 7 -6.94 -15.10 -28.24
CA LYS A 7 -7.25 -14.16 -27.14
C LYS A 7 -6.01 -13.81 -26.32
N LEU A 8 -5.11 -14.78 -26.10
CA LEU A 8 -3.84 -14.55 -25.40
C LEU A 8 -2.99 -13.49 -26.12
N PHE A 9 -2.76 -13.67 -27.43
CA PHE A 9 -1.87 -12.81 -28.20
C PHE A 9 -2.52 -11.52 -28.70
N LYS A 10 -3.80 -11.53 -29.04
CA LYS A 10 -4.49 -10.35 -29.59
C LYS A 10 -5.09 -9.44 -28.52
N VAL A 11 -5.42 -9.97 -27.35
CA VAL A 11 -6.12 -9.21 -26.30
C VAL A 11 -5.28 -9.06 -25.03
N LEU A 12 -4.75 -10.15 -24.49
CA LEU A 12 -4.03 -10.10 -23.21
C LEU A 12 -2.61 -9.53 -23.35
N ALA A 13 -1.87 -9.90 -24.39
CA ALA A 13 -0.51 -9.40 -24.58
C ALA A 13 -0.46 -7.86 -24.78
N PRO A 14 -1.26 -7.24 -25.67
CA PRO A 14 -1.28 -5.78 -25.81
C PRO A 14 -1.76 -5.07 -24.54
N ARG A 15 -2.76 -5.65 -23.85
CA ARG A 15 -3.27 -5.11 -22.57
C ARG A 15 -2.16 -4.94 -21.53
N PHE A 16 -1.20 -5.86 -21.50
CA PHE A 16 -0.15 -5.88 -20.49
C PHE A 16 1.21 -5.38 -20.98
N GLN A 17 1.27 -4.73 -22.15
CA GLN A 17 2.52 -4.32 -22.78
C GLN A 17 3.38 -3.38 -21.93
N GLU A 18 2.76 -2.44 -21.22
CA GLU A 18 3.46 -1.48 -20.34
C GLU A 18 3.79 -2.06 -18.95
N HIS A 19 3.18 -3.20 -18.60
CA HIS A 19 3.33 -3.79 -17.28
C HIS A 19 4.59 -4.66 -17.22
N ARG A 20 5.60 -4.23 -16.44
CA ARG A 20 6.81 -5.04 -16.16
C ARG A 20 6.52 -6.27 -15.26
N GLY A 21 5.32 -6.37 -14.70
CA GLY A 21 4.89 -7.47 -13.84
C GLY A 21 3.53 -7.22 -13.19
N GLY A 22 3.08 -8.17 -12.36
CA GLY A 22 1.84 -8.04 -11.60
C GLY A 22 0.59 -8.02 -12.47
N TYR A 23 0.49 -8.92 -13.45
CA TYR A 23 -0.64 -9.05 -14.38
C TYR A 23 -1.95 -9.48 -13.71
N VAL A 24 -1.81 -10.14 -12.57
CA VAL A 24 -2.88 -10.85 -11.88
C VAL A 24 -3.01 -10.30 -10.46
N ARG A 25 -4.25 -10.26 -9.95
CA ARG A 25 -4.54 -10.11 -8.51
C ARG A 25 -5.04 -11.43 -7.97
N MET A 26 -4.56 -11.79 -6.77
CA MET A 26 -5.03 -12.95 -6.04
C MET A 26 -5.52 -12.50 -4.67
N MET A 27 -6.70 -12.95 -4.27
CA MET A 27 -7.28 -12.64 -2.97
C MET A 27 -7.83 -13.89 -2.31
N GLN A 28 -7.51 -14.07 -1.03
CA GLN A 28 -8.07 -15.16 -0.25
C GLN A 28 -9.54 -14.87 0.05
N ILE A 29 -10.37 -15.90 -0.13
CA ILE A 29 -11.79 -15.87 0.27
C ILE A 29 -12.00 -16.86 1.42
N PRO A 30 -13.16 -16.81 2.10
CA PRO A 30 -13.48 -17.79 3.13
C PRO A 30 -13.34 -19.23 2.63
N THR A 31 -13.07 -20.14 3.54
CA THR A 31 -12.94 -21.57 3.22
C THR A 31 -14.24 -22.11 2.65
N ARG A 32 -14.13 -23.06 1.73
CA ARG A 32 -15.30 -23.72 1.12
C ARG A 32 -16.10 -24.47 2.19
N GLU A 33 -17.42 -24.34 2.18
CA GLU A 33 -18.30 -24.85 3.24
C GLU A 33 -18.22 -26.38 3.42
N LYS A 34 -18.09 -27.13 2.33
CA LYS A 34 -18.20 -28.60 2.35
C LYS A 34 -16.97 -29.32 2.93
N ASP A 35 -15.77 -28.81 2.67
CA ASP A 35 -14.51 -29.49 2.99
C ASP A 35 -13.47 -28.57 3.66
N SER A 36 -13.89 -27.37 4.05
CA SER A 36 -13.04 -26.35 4.68
C SER A 36 -11.77 -26.04 3.89
N ALA A 37 -11.76 -26.29 2.57
CA ALA A 37 -10.61 -26.03 1.73
C ALA A 37 -10.33 -24.52 1.66
N ARG A 38 -9.04 -24.16 1.66
CA ARG A 38 -8.60 -22.76 1.51
C ARG A 38 -8.80 -22.35 0.06
N MET A 39 -9.54 -21.26 -0.15
CA MET A 39 -9.92 -20.79 -1.48
C MET A 39 -9.35 -19.39 -1.76
N ALA A 40 -9.16 -19.09 -3.04
CA ALA A 40 -8.75 -17.78 -3.51
C ALA A 40 -9.42 -17.44 -4.85
N VAL A 41 -9.61 -16.16 -5.09
CA VAL A 41 -10.02 -15.61 -6.38
C VAL A 41 -8.80 -15.05 -7.09
N ILE A 42 -8.66 -15.38 -8.37
CA ILE A 42 -7.57 -14.92 -9.24
C ILE A 42 -8.17 -14.17 -10.43
N GLU A 43 -7.67 -12.97 -10.72
CA GLU A 43 -8.18 -12.17 -11.84
C GLU A 43 -7.07 -11.43 -12.58
N TYR A 44 -7.24 -11.24 -13.89
CA TYR A 44 -6.42 -10.30 -14.66
C TYR A 44 -6.79 -8.86 -14.30
N LYS A 45 -5.78 -8.02 -14.10
CA LYS A 45 -6.00 -6.58 -13.91
C LYS A 45 -6.66 -5.96 -15.15
N GLY A 46 -7.55 -4.99 -14.93
CA GLY A 46 -8.26 -4.30 -16.02
C GLY A 46 -9.25 -5.21 -16.77
N ASN A 47 -9.76 -6.25 -16.13
CA ASN A 47 -10.91 -7.00 -16.65
C ASN A 47 -12.17 -6.11 -16.65
N PRO A 48 -13.15 -6.38 -17.54
CA PRO A 48 -14.41 -5.60 -17.61
C PRO A 48 -15.43 -6.02 -16.55
N LEU A 49 -15.02 -6.76 -15.53
CA LEU A 49 -15.89 -7.27 -14.47
C LEU A 49 -16.01 -6.23 -13.36
N PRO A 50 -17.08 -6.28 -12.54
CA PRO A 50 -17.19 -5.41 -11.37
C PRO A 50 -15.96 -5.59 -10.45
N PRO A 51 -15.42 -4.49 -9.90
CA PRO A 51 -14.22 -4.55 -9.08
C PRO A 51 -14.48 -5.35 -7.80
N LEU A 52 -13.53 -6.23 -7.45
CA LEU A 52 -13.63 -7.01 -6.22
C LEU A 52 -13.58 -6.09 -4.98
N PRO A 53 -14.27 -6.45 -3.88
CA PRO A 53 -14.24 -5.68 -2.64
C PRO A 53 -12.86 -5.82 -1.98
N THR A 54 -11.95 -4.92 -2.32
CA THR A 54 -10.61 -4.86 -1.71
C THR A 54 -10.59 -3.94 -0.50
N ARG A 55 -9.60 -4.11 0.39
CA ARG A 55 -9.30 -3.07 1.40
C ARG A 55 -9.03 -1.75 0.68
N ARG A 56 -9.82 -0.71 1.00
CA ARG A 56 -9.70 0.60 0.36
C ARG A 56 -8.35 1.23 0.76
N PRO A 57 -7.50 1.61 -0.22
CA PRO A 57 -6.34 2.45 0.06
C PRO A 57 -6.81 3.76 0.70
N GLY A 58 -6.09 4.25 1.72
CA GLY A 58 -6.42 5.53 2.36
C GLY A 58 -7.59 5.51 3.36
N ALA A 59 -8.26 4.39 3.58
CA ALA A 59 -9.33 4.29 4.60
C ALA A 59 -8.88 4.75 5.99
N ASN A 60 -7.59 4.54 6.31
CA ASN A 60 -7.00 4.88 7.60
C ASN A 60 -6.20 6.17 7.56
N GLU A 61 -6.15 6.93 6.46
CA GLU A 61 -5.29 8.11 6.33
C GLU A 61 -5.61 9.20 7.37
N LYS A 62 -6.88 9.32 7.75
CA LYS A 62 -7.37 10.30 8.73
C LYS A 62 -7.41 9.78 10.16
N ASN A 63 -6.84 8.60 10.45
CA ASN A 63 -6.70 8.18 11.84
C ASN A 63 -5.70 9.11 12.55
N LEU A 64 -5.83 9.22 13.88
CA LEU A 64 -4.98 10.12 14.67
C LEU A 64 -3.49 9.82 14.43
N LEU A 65 -3.10 8.54 14.43
CA LEU A 65 -1.72 8.11 14.24
C LEU A 65 -1.11 8.58 12.91
N ASN A 66 -1.81 8.41 11.79
CA ASN A 66 -1.31 8.77 10.46
C ASN A 66 -1.28 10.30 10.28
N GLN A 67 -2.19 11.03 10.90
CA GLN A 67 -2.14 12.50 10.92
C GLN A 67 -0.93 13.00 11.72
N LEU A 68 -0.64 12.39 12.87
CA LEU A 68 0.56 12.69 13.66
C LEU A 68 1.85 12.36 12.89
N LEU A 69 1.90 11.19 12.25
CA LEU A 69 3.05 10.79 11.41
C LEU A 69 3.24 11.72 10.20
N LYS A 70 2.14 12.21 9.62
CA LYS A 70 2.18 13.19 8.52
C LYS A 70 2.77 14.50 8.99
N GLY A 71 2.27 15.07 10.09
CA GLY A 71 2.82 16.30 10.67
C GLY A 71 4.30 16.18 11.02
N TYR A 72 4.70 15.07 11.64
CA TYR A 72 6.12 14.81 11.95
C TYR A 72 7.01 14.78 10.70
N ARG A 73 6.57 14.17 9.60
CA ARG A 73 7.32 14.14 8.34
C ARG A 73 7.45 15.52 7.70
N GLU A 74 6.40 16.33 7.78
CA GLU A 74 6.38 17.70 7.27
C GLU A 74 7.34 18.59 8.07
N GLU A 75 7.34 18.47 9.40
CA GLU A 75 8.29 19.15 10.30
C GLU A 75 9.73 18.70 10.05
N ALA A 76 9.98 17.39 9.89
CA ALA A 76 11.30 16.87 9.60
C ALA A 76 11.85 17.32 8.24
N ALA A 77 10.99 17.45 7.22
CA ALA A 77 11.37 17.92 5.90
C ALA A 77 11.64 19.44 5.86
N THR A 78 10.95 20.20 6.71
CA THR A 78 11.14 21.65 6.83
C THR A 78 12.25 22.05 7.80
N ARG A 79 12.67 21.16 8.71
CA ARG A 79 13.78 21.43 9.63
C ARG A 79 15.11 21.49 8.87
N PRO A 80 15.75 22.67 8.76
CA PRO A 80 17.05 22.76 8.11
C PRO A 80 18.09 22.01 8.95
N LEU A 81 19.01 21.31 8.27
CA LEU A 81 20.14 20.57 8.86
C LEU A 81 21.02 21.44 9.79
N SER A 82 20.86 22.77 9.77
CA SER A 82 21.60 23.73 10.59
C SER A 82 21.18 23.79 12.06
N SER A 83 20.00 23.32 12.44
CA SER A 83 19.52 23.41 13.83
C SER A 83 19.87 22.18 14.69
N ALA A 84 20.72 21.27 14.21
CA ALA A 84 21.15 20.08 14.96
C ALA A 84 22.38 20.35 15.85
N GLY A 85 22.99 21.54 15.77
CA GLY A 85 24.17 21.93 16.55
C GLY A 85 23.91 22.86 17.74
N GLU A 86 22.75 23.48 17.86
CA GLU A 86 22.55 24.56 18.85
C GLU A 86 21.22 24.44 19.59
N SER A 87 21.22 23.60 20.63
CA SER A 87 20.37 23.81 21.79
C SER A 87 21.15 23.36 23.03
N GLN A 88 22.08 24.24 23.40
CA GLN A 88 22.23 24.76 24.76
C GLN A 88 21.94 23.76 25.88
N MET A 89 23.00 23.12 26.37
CA MET A 89 23.14 22.81 27.79
C MET A 89 23.09 24.14 28.57
N SER A 90 21.92 24.49 29.10
CA SER A 90 21.82 25.50 30.15
C SER A 90 22.36 24.93 31.47
N PRO A 91 23.08 25.73 32.28
CA PRO A 91 23.95 25.24 33.31
C PRO A 91 23.20 24.89 34.60
N ALA A 92 23.82 23.99 35.35
CA ALA A 92 23.45 23.51 36.67
C ALA A 92 22.93 24.63 37.60
N ALA A 93 21.67 24.49 38.04
CA ALA A 93 21.18 25.17 39.23
C ALA A 93 21.79 24.50 40.47
N GLN A 94 22.71 25.20 41.13
CA GLN A 94 23.25 24.80 42.43
C GLN A 94 22.17 24.97 43.51
N PRO A 95 22.04 24.04 44.47
CA PRO A 95 21.16 24.24 45.61
C PRO A 95 21.85 25.15 46.64
N ALA A 96 21.14 26.19 47.08
CA ALA A 96 21.55 27.05 48.18
C ALA A 96 21.33 26.35 49.53
N VAL A 97 22.24 26.67 50.46
CA VAL A 97 22.44 26.17 51.83
C VAL A 97 21.21 26.35 52.72
#